data_AF-A0AAJ0G9T6-F1
#
_entry.id   AF-A0AAJ0G9T6-F1
#
_cell.length_a   1.000
_cell.length_b   1.000
_cell.length_c   1.000
_cell.angle_alpha   90.00
_cell.angle_beta   90.00
_cell.angle_gamma   90.00
#
_symmetry.space_group_name_H-M   'P 1'
#
loop_
_entity.id
_entity.type
_entity.pdbx_description
1 polymer ?
#
loop_
_entity_poly.entity_id
_entity_poly.type
_entity_poly.pdbx_seq_one_letter_code
_entity_poly.pdbx_strand_id
1 'polypeptide(L)'
;MTKSLDPTRPINDNCGWEHVVTDLSTFHDYADASGMADRCRSIKDILETPLARLRGMFLGPVYGSDGSYDPGSQHQRGAPILCTEFGGVKIASGSDELQSEVWGYTTAQDSQDLLKRVENVMMATVRSGVVCGVVWTQL
;
A
#
# COMPACT_ATOMS: atom_id res chain seq x y z
N MET A 1 -2.30 -24.32 4.95
CA MET A 1 -2.90 -24.94 3.75
C MET A 1 -2.12 -24.62 2.48
N THR A 2 -1.85 -23.36 2.15
CA THR A 2 -1.14 -23.03 0.89
C THR A 2 0.29 -23.62 0.83
N LYS A 3 1.08 -23.45 1.91
CA LYS A 3 2.44 -24.04 1.99
C LYS A 3 2.48 -25.57 1.96
N SER A 4 1.41 -26.26 2.35
CA SER A 4 1.38 -27.73 2.29
C SER A 4 1.17 -28.26 0.87
N LEU A 5 0.65 -27.42 -0.04
CA LEU A 5 0.54 -27.74 -1.46
C LEU A 5 1.79 -27.34 -2.24
N ASP A 6 2.34 -26.15 -1.95
CA ASP A 6 3.57 -25.66 -2.56
C ASP A 6 4.34 -24.78 -1.55
N PRO A 7 5.44 -25.29 -0.95
CA PRO A 7 6.20 -24.52 0.03
C PRO A 7 7.09 -23.45 -0.63
N THR A 8 7.28 -23.48 -1.95
CA THR A 8 8.23 -22.60 -2.67
C THR A 8 7.65 -21.23 -3.01
N ARG A 9 6.31 -21.10 -3.04
CA ARG A 9 5.64 -19.85 -3.39
C ARG A 9 5.43 -18.93 -2.19
N PRO A 10 5.70 -17.61 -2.32
CA PRO A 10 5.34 -16.65 -1.29
C PRO A 10 3.81 -16.54 -1.17
N ILE A 11 3.35 -16.33 0.04
CA ILE A 11 1.95 -16.09 0.38
C ILE A 11 1.76 -14.61 0.62
N ASN A 12 0.76 -14.05 -0.06
CA ASN A 12 0.12 -12.80 0.32
C ASN A 12 -1.29 -13.15 0.79
N ASP A 13 -1.57 -13.06 2.08
CA ASP A 13 -2.87 -13.47 2.65
C ASP A 13 -3.98 -12.42 2.44
N ASN A 14 -3.60 -11.16 2.31
CA ASN A 14 -4.47 -10.02 2.06
C ASN A 14 -3.73 -8.99 1.21
N CYS A 15 -4.44 -8.14 0.47
CA CYS A 15 -3.84 -7.08 -0.33
C CYS A 15 -4.08 -5.73 0.34
N GLY A 16 -3.06 -5.22 1.04
CA GLY A 16 -2.98 -3.82 1.46
C GLY A 16 -3.69 -3.42 2.74
N TRP A 17 -4.26 -4.37 3.46
CA TRP A 17 -5.03 -4.17 4.70
C TRP A 17 -4.44 -5.05 5.82
N GLU A 18 -5.26 -5.55 6.76
CA GLU A 18 -4.79 -6.38 7.86
C GLU A 18 -4.25 -7.75 7.39
N HIS A 19 -2.99 -8.02 7.68
CA HIS A 19 -2.35 -9.33 7.51
C HIS A 19 -2.44 -10.15 8.80
N VAL A 20 -2.39 -11.48 8.67
CA VAL A 20 -2.40 -12.45 9.78
C VAL A 20 -1.23 -13.43 9.67
N VAL A 21 -1.13 -14.14 8.53
CA VAL A 21 -0.07 -15.12 8.25
C VAL A 21 0.35 -15.00 6.79
N THR A 22 1.42 -14.26 6.56
CA THR A 22 1.90 -13.87 5.23
C THR A 22 3.43 -13.94 5.14
N ASP A 23 3.95 -14.11 3.93
CA ASP A 23 5.39 -13.96 3.65
C ASP A 23 5.75 -12.53 3.26
N LEU A 24 4.75 -11.70 2.90
CA LEU A 24 4.90 -10.35 2.38
C LEU A 24 4.09 -9.37 3.24
N SER A 25 4.63 -8.19 3.51
CA SER A 25 3.84 -7.09 4.08
C SER A 25 3.40 -6.17 2.96
N THR A 26 2.11 -5.91 2.82
CA THR A 26 1.61 -5.05 1.75
C THR A 26 0.71 -3.94 2.26
N PHE A 27 0.71 -2.82 1.56
CA PHE A 27 -0.12 -1.66 1.91
C PHE A 27 -0.64 -0.98 0.65
N HIS A 28 -1.81 -0.34 0.79
CA HIS A 28 -2.34 0.57 -0.21
C HIS A 28 -2.23 2.00 0.30
N ASP A 29 -1.78 2.92 -0.53
CA ASP A 29 -1.76 4.34 -0.20
C ASP A 29 -1.86 5.17 -1.47
N TYR A 30 -2.77 6.15 -1.46
CA TYR A 30 -3.03 7.05 -2.57
C TYR A 30 -2.72 8.51 -2.20
N ALA A 31 -1.88 8.71 -1.19
CA ALA A 31 -1.34 10.03 -0.89
C ALA A 31 -0.58 10.62 -2.09
N ASP A 32 -0.43 11.94 -2.09
CA ASP A 32 0.43 12.61 -3.06
C ASP A 32 1.91 12.29 -2.80
N ALA A 33 2.80 12.84 -3.64
CA ALA A 33 4.23 12.59 -3.51
C ALA A 33 4.81 12.99 -2.13
N SER A 34 4.27 14.02 -1.48
CA SER A 34 4.73 14.40 -0.14
C SER A 34 4.29 13.37 0.90
N GLY A 35 3.02 12.98 0.87
CA GLY A 35 2.51 11.97 1.79
C GLY A 35 3.16 10.60 1.59
N MET A 36 3.42 10.19 0.35
CA MET A 36 4.16 8.95 0.06
C MET A 36 5.60 9.03 0.54
N ALA A 37 6.27 10.17 0.43
CA ALA A 37 7.64 10.34 0.91
C ALA A 37 7.72 10.24 2.44
N ASP A 38 6.71 10.75 3.15
CA ASP A 38 6.61 10.61 4.59
C ASP A 38 6.28 9.16 5.00
N ARG A 39 5.30 8.55 4.33
CA ARG A 39 4.86 7.18 4.58
C ARG A 39 5.98 6.16 4.35
N CYS A 40 6.71 6.31 3.24
CA CYS A 40 7.73 5.35 2.80
C CYS A 40 9.14 5.70 3.31
N ARG A 41 9.28 6.63 4.26
CA ARG A 41 10.59 7.06 4.77
C ARG A 41 11.34 5.94 5.48
N SER A 42 10.64 5.09 6.22
CA SER A 42 11.20 3.95 6.91
C SER A 42 10.18 2.80 7.02
N ILE A 43 10.65 1.59 7.35
CA ILE A 43 9.76 0.46 7.66
C ILE A 43 8.77 0.85 8.77
N LYS A 44 9.26 1.52 9.82
CA LYS A 44 8.43 1.96 10.95
C LYS A 44 7.28 2.86 10.48
N ASP A 45 7.59 3.85 9.63
CA ASP A 45 6.59 4.79 9.12
C ASP A 45 5.50 4.07 8.30
N ILE A 46 5.87 3.04 7.52
CA ILE A 46 4.89 2.24 6.77
C ILE A 46 3.96 1.45 7.71
N LEU A 47 4.55 0.79 8.71
CA LEU A 47 3.86 -0.14 9.60
C LEU A 47 2.96 0.56 10.63
N GLU A 48 3.39 1.69 11.17
CA GLU A 48 2.72 2.39 12.27
C GLU A 48 1.71 3.43 11.79
N THR A 49 1.85 3.95 10.57
CA THR A 49 0.88 4.92 10.08
C THR A 49 -0.47 4.20 9.89
N PRO A 50 -1.57 4.71 10.47
CA PRO A 50 -2.86 4.08 10.31
C PRO A 50 -3.23 4.01 8.82
N LEU A 51 -3.69 2.85 8.36
CA LEU A 51 -4.30 2.72 7.04
C LEU A 51 -5.71 3.32 7.09
N ALA A 52 -6.39 3.33 5.95
CA ALA A 52 -7.78 3.80 5.86
C ALA A 52 -8.63 3.18 6.99
N ARG A 53 -9.45 4.00 7.66
CA ARG A 53 -10.32 3.61 8.79
C ARG A 53 -9.58 3.24 10.10
N LEU A 54 -8.39 3.80 10.33
CA LEU A 54 -7.63 3.68 11.59
C LEU A 54 -7.21 2.24 11.94
N ARG A 55 -7.07 1.38 10.93
CA ARG A 55 -6.60 0.01 11.12
C ARG A 55 -5.10 -0.08 10.90
N GLY A 56 -4.43 -0.92 11.69
CA GLY A 56 -3.03 -1.25 11.48
C GLY A 56 -2.86 -2.27 10.35
N MET A 57 -1.65 -2.39 9.82
CA MET A 57 -1.30 -3.41 8.81
C MET A 57 -1.41 -4.84 9.36
N PHE A 58 -1.40 -5.01 10.67
CA PHE A 58 -1.43 -6.30 11.34
C PHE A 58 -2.50 -6.32 12.42
N LEU A 59 -3.11 -7.48 12.64
CA LEU A 59 -4.04 -7.68 13.74
C LEU A 59 -3.33 -7.57 15.08
N GLY A 60 -3.92 -6.78 15.98
CA GLY A 60 -3.48 -6.69 17.37
C GLY A 60 -3.87 -7.93 18.19
N PRO A 61 -3.42 -7.98 19.45
CA PRO A 61 -3.68 -9.12 20.33
C PRO A 61 -5.16 -9.31 20.65
N VAL A 62 -5.57 -10.56 20.82
CA VAL A 62 -6.93 -10.96 21.23
C VAL A 62 -6.86 -11.66 22.58
N TYR A 63 -7.80 -11.31 23.47
CA TYR A 63 -7.90 -11.87 24.82
C TYR A 63 -9.26 -12.56 24.95
N GLY A 64 -9.23 -13.88 25.17
CA GLY A 64 -10.42 -14.67 25.41
C GLY A 64 -10.93 -14.54 26.84
N SER A 65 -12.25 -14.65 27.02
CA SER A 65 -12.88 -14.64 28.34
C SER A 65 -12.52 -15.86 29.20
N ASP A 66 -12.00 -16.92 28.59
CA ASP A 66 -11.48 -18.13 29.22
C ASP A 66 -10.00 -18.03 29.64
N GLY A 67 -9.37 -16.86 29.43
CA GLY A 67 -7.95 -16.63 29.68
C GLY A 67 -7.03 -17.01 28.52
N SER A 68 -7.57 -17.39 27.35
CA SER A 68 -6.77 -17.57 26.14
C SER A 68 -6.17 -16.23 25.65
N TYR A 69 -4.99 -16.30 25.04
CA TYR A 69 -4.25 -15.15 24.55
C TYR A 69 -3.69 -15.45 23.15
N ASP A 70 -4.04 -14.59 22.20
CA ASP A 70 -3.41 -14.50 20.89
C ASP A 70 -2.61 -13.19 20.85
N PRO A 71 -1.28 -13.23 20.63
CA PRO A 71 -0.47 -12.01 20.56
C PRO A 71 -0.77 -11.13 19.34
N GLY A 72 -1.55 -11.64 18.38
CA GLY A 72 -1.79 -11.00 17.10
C GLY A 72 -0.66 -11.28 16.11
N SER A 73 -0.65 -10.50 15.04
CA SER A 73 0.29 -10.63 13.93
C SER A 73 1.22 -9.43 13.87
N GLN A 74 2.34 -9.59 13.17
CA GLN A 74 3.34 -8.53 13.02
C GLN A 74 4.20 -8.76 11.79
N HIS A 75 4.85 -7.68 11.34
CA HIS A 75 5.87 -7.76 10.31
C HIS A 75 7.01 -8.68 10.74
N GLN A 76 7.39 -9.60 9.84
CA GLN A 76 8.53 -10.48 10.05
C GLN A 76 9.81 -9.83 9.55
N ARG A 77 10.85 -9.82 10.38
CA ARG A 77 12.14 -9.22 10.00
C ARG A 77 12.67 -9.87 8.72
N GLY A 78 12.84 -9.06 7.68
CA GLY A 78 13.36 -9.50 6.38
C GLY A 78 12.28 -9.87 5.37
N ALA A 79 10.99 -9.87 5.74
CA ALA A 79 9.91 -9.95 4.77
C ALA A 79 9.91 -8.69 3.88
N PRO A 80 9.71 -8.82 2.56
CA PRO A 80 9.62 -7.66 1.68
C PRO A 80 8.33 -6.87 1.96
N ILE A 81 8.41 -5.56 1.78
CA ILE A 81 7.27 -4.64 1.89
C ILE A 81 6.89 -4.17 0.49
N LEU A 82 5.62 -4.34 0.11
CA LEU A 82 5.13 -3.96 -1.22
C LEU A 82 4.00 -2.93 -1.11
N CYS A 83 4.03 -1.91 -1.96
CA CYS A 83 2.90 -1.01 -2.14
C CYS A 83 2.00 -1.58 -3.25
N THR A 84 0.97 -2.34 -2.87
CA THR A 84 0.19 -3.16 -3.81
C THR A 84 -0.96 -2.43 -4.47
N GLU A 85 -1.24 -1.18 -4.07
CA GLU A 85 -2.05 -0.23 -4.82
C GLU A 85 -1.61 1.19 -4.46
N PHE A 86 -1.28 2.00 -5.47
CA PHE A 86 -1.00 3.42 -5.34
C PHE A 86 -1.17 4.13 -6.69
N GLY A 87 -1.01 5.45 -6.69
CA GLY A 87 -1.13 6.28 -7.88
C GLY A 87 -2.37 7.15 -7.78
N GLY A 88 -3.37 6.89 -8.62
CA GLY A 88 -4.59 7.70 -8.64
C GLY A 88 -4.37 9.12 -9.17
N VAL A 89 -3.51 9.27 -10.17
CA VAL A 89 -3.34 10.53 -10.91
C VAL A 89 -4.25 10.49 -12.13
N LYS A 90 -5.33 11.28 -12.13
CA LYS A 90 -6.18 11.46 -13.32
C LYS A 90 -5.62 12.57 -14.21
N ILE A 91 -5.86 12.50 -15.51
CA ILE A 91 -5.57 13.60 -16.45
C ILE A 91 -6.87 14.30 -16.83
N ALA A 92 -6.87 15.63 -16.83
CA ALA A 92 -8.02 16.40 -17.29
C ALA A 92 -8.27 16.13 -18.78
N SER A 93 -9.47 15.66 -19.13
CA SER A 93 -9.92 15.64 -20.53
C SER A 93 -10.42 17.05 -20.90
N GLY A 94 -10.00 17.54 -22.08
CA GLY A 94 -10.43 18.84 -22.60
C GLY A 94 -11.93 18.95 -22.94
N SER A 95 -12.71 17.89 -22.74
CA SER A 95 -14.17 17.83 -22.89
C SER A 95 -14.84 17.55 -21.55
N ASP A 96 -15.82 18.39 -21.17
CA ASP A 96 -16.55 18.34 -19.90
C ASP A 96 -17.34 17.02 -19.69
N GLU A 97 -17.73 16.33 -20.77
CA GLU A 97 -18.54 15.09 -20.73
C GLU A 97 -17.76 13.87 -20.19
N LEU A 98 -16.42 13.87 -20.28
CA LEU A 98 -15.56 12.78 -19.78
C LEU A 98 -15.02 13.06 -18.36
N GLN A 99 -15.16 14.28 -17.83
CA GLN A 99 -14.62 14.62 -16.52
C GLN A 99 -15.38 13.97 -15.36
N SER A 100 -16.64 13.60 -15.56
CA SER A 100 -17.48 12.92 -14.55
C SER A 100 -17.17 11.43 -14.40
N GLU A 101 -16.53 10.80 -15.39
CA GLU A 101 -16.22 9.36 -15.39
C GLU A 101 -14.80 9.03 -14.91
N VAL A 102 -13.87 10.01 -14.94
CA VAL A 102 -12.46 9.76 -14.59
C VAL A 102 -12.20 10.03 -13.10
N TRP A 103 -11.97 8.96 -12.35
CA TRP A 103 -11.62 9.00 -10.92
C TRP A 103 -10.11 9.13 -10.69
N GLY A 104 -9.72 9.92 -9.68
CA GLY A 104 -8.33 10.07 -9.24
C GLY A 104 -8.22 10.99 -8.04
N TYR A 105 -7.23 10.76 -7.18
CA TYR A 105 -6.93 11.56 -5.99
C TYR A 105 -6.22 12.87 -6.31
N THR A 106 -5.49 12.91 -7.43
CA THR A 106 -4.89 14.14 -7.96
C THR A 106 -5.20 14.30 -9.44
N THR A 107 -5.28 15.54 -9.92
CA THR A 107 -5.61 15.85 -11.34
C THR A 107 -4.43 16.52 -12.01
N ALA A 108 -3.94 15.93 -13.09
CA ALA A 108 -2.95 16.49 -14.00
C ALA A 108 -3.61 17.39 -15.04
N GLN A 109 -2.97 18.51 -15.35
CA GLN A 109 -3.49 19.50 -16.30
C GLN A 109 -3.25 19.10 -17.77
N ASP A 110 -2.13 18.44 -18.03
CA ASP A 110 -1.71 17.98 -19.35
C ASP A 110 -0.80 16.73 -19.22
N SER A 111 -0.30 16.24 -20.35
CA SER A 111 0.57 15.06 -20.38
C SER A 111 1.94 15.26 -19.71
N GLN A 112 2.45 16.49 -19.69
CA GLN A 112 3.72 16.79 -19.01
C GLN A 112 3.54 16.85 -17.49
N ASP A 113 2.44 17.43 -17.02
CA ASP A 113 2.06 17.42 -15.61
C ASP A 113 1.76 15.99 -15.13
N LEU A 114 1.10 15.17 -15.96
CA LEU A 114 0.87 13.75 -15.65
C LEU A 114 2.20 13.01 -15.45
N LEU A 115 3.14 13.14 -16.39
CA LEU A 115 4.45 12.50 -16.28
C LEU A 115 5.18 12.93 -15.01
N LYS A 116 5.20 14.24 -14.70
CA LYS A 116 5.82 14.76 -13.48
C LYS A 116 5.18 14.18 -12.22
N ARG A 117 3.86 14.06 -12.17
CA ARG A 117 3.13 13.51 -11.01
C ARG A 117 3.39 12.02 -10.84
N VAL A 118 3.38 11.26 -11.93
CA VAL A 118 3.73 9.82 -11.92
C VAL A 118 5.15 9.64 -11.40
N GLU A 119 6.12 10.39 -11.93
CA GLU A 119 7.51 10.34 -11.48
C GLU A 119 7.63 10.68 -10.00
N ASN A 120 7.00 11.77 -9.55
CA ASN A 120 7.08 12.23 -8.17
C ASN A 120 6.51 11.19 -7.18
N VAL A 121 5.34 10.62 -7.47
CA VAL A 121 4.70 9.61 -6.60
C VAL A 121 5.48 8.30 -6.60
N MET A 122 5.95 7.86 -7.77
CA MET A 122 6.81 6.67 -7.90
C MET A 122 8.08 6.83 -7.07
N MET A 123 8.81 7.93 -7.26
CA MET A 123 10.08 8.18 -6.58
C MET A 123 9.87 8.41 -5.07
N ALA A 124 8.81 9.09 -4.66
CA ALA A 124 8.46 9.22 -3.24
C ALA A 124 8.25 7.86 -2.56
N THR A 125 7.71 6.89 -3.29
CA THR A 125 7.44 5.54 -2.78
C THR A 125 8.71 4.69 -2.68
N VAL A 126 9.56 4.69 -3.71
CA VAL A 126 10.67 3.72 -3.81
C VAL A 126 12.03 4.24 -3.35
N ARG A 127 12.24 5.56 -3.29
CA ARG A 127 13.58 6.17 -3.14
C ARG A 127 14.28 5.85 -1.81
N SER A 128 13.54 5.61 -0.74
CA SER A 128 14.12 5.22 0.56
C SER A 128 14.70 3.79 0.56
N GLY A 129 14.33 2.96 -0.41
CA GLY A 129 14.74 1.57 -0.52
C GLY A 129 14.02 0.59 0.40
N VAL A 130 13.00 1.05 1.16
CA VAL A 130 12.24 0.17 2.06
C VAL A 130 11.08 -0.55 1.38
N VAL A 131 10.60 -0.01 0.25
CA VAL A 131 9.55 -0.62 -0.58
C VAL A 131 10.21 -1.47 -1.67
N CYS A 132 9.93 -2.78 -1.66
CA CYS A 132 10.54 -3.76 -2.55
C CYS A 132 9.80 -3.94 -3.89
N GLY A 133 8.56 -3.45 -3.98
CA GLY A 133 7.73 -3.58 -5.18
C GLY A 133 6.50 -2.69 -5.11
N VAL A 134 5.98 -2.33 -6.29
CA VAL A 134 4.83 -1.45 -6.43
C VAL A 134 3.85 -1.97 -7.48
N VAL A 135 2.57 -1.64 -7.33
CA VAL A 135 1.52 -1.90 -8.33
C VAL A 135 0.73 -0.62 -8.56
N TRP A 136 0.84 -0.06 -9.77
CA TRP A 136 0.13 1.16 -10.15
C TRP A 136 -1.35 0.89 -10.42
N THR A 137 -2.22 1.74 -9.89
CA THR A 137 -3.68 1.61 -9.98
C THR A 137 -4.29 2.96 -10.43
N GLN A 138 -5.08 3.07 -11.51
CA GLN A 138 -5.58 2.07 -12.48
C GLN A 138 -4.98 2.29 -13.90
N LEU A 139 -5.08 1.29 -14.79
CA LEU A 139 -4.72 1.36 -16.21
C LEU A 139 -5.93 1.69 -17.08
#